data_AF-A0A1L7NNG2-F1
#
_entry.id   AF-A0A1L7NNG2-F1
#
_cell.length_a   1.000
_cell.length_b   1.000
_cell.length_c   1.000
_cell.angle_alpha   90.00
_cell.angle_beta   90.00
_cell.angle_gamma   90.00
#
_symmetry.space_group_name_H-M   'P 1'
#
loop_
_entity.id
_entity.type
_entity.pdbx_description
1 polymer ?
#
loop_
_entity_poly.entity_id
_entity_poly.type
_entity_poly.pdbx_seq_one_letter_code
_entity_poly.pdbx_strand_id
1 'polypeptide(L)'
;MDDKSMMEPGRLPIYMVYQPVAKIHQGELEVVAYESLLRIKPNNRNLTTLSVITDAERNGTMPALDALITRMVCQDASQIAGMNLWLNLSQVTLSTPRAAKSIAKVIEEHGLAGQVTVEITETADGKVPLLLESARWLTSRQITVVLDDIDDGYAKSELLRSDLITGCKLSHRSTMRMSAEPAYLEAISRLIRWCRANGKTVVIEGIETESQLAMAKRLEVDYCQGFHLWEPIPLASLPAPGTRLRALAERPANGAKISHLQSSAVGIPEFAQR
;
A
#
# COMPACT_ATOMS: atom_id res chain seq x y z
N MET A 1 -4.44 36.71 -6.72
CA MET A 1 -4.07 35.85 -5.57
C MET A 1 -3.39 34.65 -6.20
N ASP A 2 -2.07 34.58 -6.11
CA ASP A 2 -1.24 33.78 -7.02
C ASP A 2 -1.46 32.28 -6.88
N ASP A 3 -1.58 31.60 -8.02
CA ASP A 3 -1.84 30.17 -8.16
C ASP A 3 -0.79 29.30 -7.44
N LYS A 4 0.45 29.80 -7.34
CA LYS A 4 1.55 29.16 -6.59
C LYS A 4 1.29 29.04 -5.08
N SER A 5 0.48 29.93 -4.49
CA SER A 5 0.25 29.98 -3.03
C SER A 5 -0.73 28.93 -2.49
N MET A 6 -1.36 28.15 -3.36
CA MET A 6 -2.33 27.11 -2.99
C MET A 6 -1.88 25.68 -3.34
N MET A 7 -0.72 25.54 -3.98
CA MET A 7 0.03 24.28 -4.04
C MET A 7 1.05 24.13 -2.89
N GLU A 8 1.01 25.06 -1.92
CA GLU A 8 1.57 24.86 -0.59
C GLU A 8 0.93 23.60 0.03
N PRO A 9 1.71 22.59 0.45
CA PRO A 9 1.17 21.31 0.92
C PRO A 9 0.04 21.44 1.96
N GLY A 10 0.10 22.46 2.83
CA GLY A 10 -0.93 22.72 3.85
C GLY A 10 -2.30 23.24 3.36
N ARG A 11 -2.47 23.49 2.05
CA ARG A 11 -3.73 24.00 1.45
C ARG A 11 -4.37 23.03 0.46
N LEU A 12 -3.75 21.88 0.20
CA LEU A 12 -4.30 20.89 -0.71
C LEU A 12 -5.56 20.27 -0.09
N PRO A 13 -6.66 20.11 -0.85
CA PRO A 13 -7.89 19.50 -0.37
C PRO A 13 -7.74 17.97 -0.31
N ILE A 14 -6.73 17.48 0.40
CA ILE A 14 -6.38 16.06 0.49
C ILE A 14 -7.01 15.41 1.71
N TYR A 15 -7.21 14.09 1.64
CA TYR A 15 -7.55 13.24 2.77
C TYR A 15 -7.00 11.83 2.54
N MET A 16 -6.90 11.05 3.62
CA MET A 16 -6.43 9.67 3.54
C MET A 16 -7.60 8.71 3.60
N VAL A 17 -7.52 7.67 2.78
CA VAL A 17 -8.26 6.43 2.95
C VAL A 17 -7.27 5.30 3.14
N TYR A 18 -7.76 4.18 3.64
CA TYR A 18 -6.94 3.03 4.02
C TYR A 18 -7.53 1.77 3.43
N GLN A 19 -6.69 0.93 2.84
CA GLN A 19 -7.13 -0.36 2.34
C GLN A 19 -6.51 -1.48 3.19
N PRO A 20 -7.32 -2.37 3.79
CA PRO A 20 -6.83 -3.52 4.53
C PRO A 20 -5.95 -4.45 3.69
N VAL A 21 -4.79 -4.81 4.24
CA VAL A 21 -3.90 -5.87 3.75
C VAL A 21 -4.11 -7.09 4.63
N ALA A 22 -4.51 -8.20 4.03
CA ALA A 22 -4.89 -9.40 4.75
C ALA A 22 -3.86 -10.53 4.59
N LYS A 23 -3.49 -11.16 5.70
CA LYS A 23 -2.70 -12.37 5.72
C LYS A 23 -3.56 -13.58 5.45
N ILE A 24 -3.06 -14.51 4.63
CA ILE A 24 -3.69 -15.82 4.45
C ILE A 24 -3.18 -16.76 5.56
N HIS A 25 -4.07 -17.24 6.42
CA HIS A 25 -3.73 -18.24 7.44
C HIS A 25 -4.80 -19.33 7.51
N GLN A 26 -4.41 -20.59 7.27
CA GLN A 26 -5.31 -21.75 7.36
C GLN A 26 -6.63 -21.62 6.56
N GLY A 27 -6.58 -20.89 5.44
CA GLY A 27 -7.76 -20.65 4.58
C GLY A 27 -8.61 -19.44 4.98
N GLU A 28 -8.38 -18.87 6.16
CA GLU A 28 -8.96 -17.60 6.62
C GLU A 28 -8.09 -16.40 6.19
N LEU A 29 -8.73 -15.25 6.00
CA LEU A 29 -8.05 -13.98 5.78
C LEU A 29 -8.13 -13.15 7.05
N GLU A 30 -6.99 -12.65 7.52
CA GLU A 30 -6.90 -11.81 8.72
C GLU A 30 -6.29 -10.46 8.35
N VAL A 31 -6.94 -9.35 8.70
CA VAL A 31 -6.40 -8.01 8.49
C VAL A 31 -5.19 -7.79 9.38
N VAL A 32 -4.02 -7.57 8.78
CA VAL A 32 -2.74 -7.42 9.50
C VAL A 32 -2.11 -6.04 9.33
N ALA A 33 -2.47 -5.31 8.28
CA ALA A 33 -1.98 -3.97 8.01
C ALA A 33 -2.97 -3.18 7.14
N TYR A 34 -2.66 -1.90 6.91
CA TYR A 34 -3.47 -0.99 6.10
C TYR A 34 -2.58 -0.14 5.21
N GLU A 35 -2.82 -0.20 3.90
CA GLU A 35 -2.18 0.69 2.96
C GLU A 35 -2.86 2.06 2.97
N SER A 36 -2.06 3.10 3.17
CA SER A 36 -2.52 4.48 3.16
C SER A 36 -2.53 5.05 1.73
N LEU A 37 -3.68 5.59 1.34
CA LEU A 37 -3.94 6.00 -0.02
C LEU A 37 -4.47 7.44 -0.06
N LEU A 38 -3.76 8.30 -0.80
CA LEU A 38 -4.13 9.71 -0.96
C LEU A 38 -5.42 9.83 -1.79
N ARG A 39 -6.34 10.67 -1.33
CA ARG A 39 -7.54 11.07 -2.06
C ARG A 39 -7.70 12.58 -2.03
N ILE A 40 -8.39 13.09 -3.05
CA ILE A 40 -8.70 14.52 -3.19
C ILE A 40 -10.18 14.74 -2.88
N LYS A 41 -10.48 15.66 -1.96
CA LYS A 41 -11.85 16.09 -1.68
C LYS A 41 -12.43 16.79 -2.92
N PRO A 42 -13.74 16.69 -3.15
CA PRO A 42 -14.42 17.48 -4.17
C PRO A 42 -14.00 18.95 -4.08
N ASN A 43 -13.59 19.51 -5.21
CA ASN A 43 -13.04 20.86 -5.28
C ASN A 43 -13.39 21.50 -6.62
N ASN A 44 -13.36 22.83 -6.65
CA ASN A 44 -13.74 23.62 -7.82
C ASN A 44 -12.69 23.58 -8.96
N ARG A 45 -11.55 22.89 -8.76
CA ARG A 45 -10.41 22.88 -9.70
C ARG A 45 -10.25 21.52 -10.40
N ASN A 46 -11.18 20.58 -10.22
CA ASN A 46 -11.12 19.21 -10.74
C ASN A 46 -9.78 18.52 -10.43
N LEU A 47 -9.17 18.81 -9.28
CA LEU A 47 -7.93 18.14 -8.87
C LEU A 47 -8.21 16.65 -8.64
N THR A 48 -7.30 15.82 -9.12
CA THR A 48 -7.28 14.36 -8.93
C THR A 48 -6.03 13.97 -8.18
N THR A 49 -6.00 12.77 -7.59
CA THR A 49 -4.79 12.25 -6.93
C THR A 49 -3.61 12.25 -7.89
N LEU A 50 -3.84 11.79 -9.12
CA LEU A 50 -2.81 11.78 -10.18
C LEU A 50 -2.30 13.19 -10.49
N SER A 51 -3.19 14.18 -10.69
CA SER A 51 -2.75 15.54 -11.02
C SER A 51 -1.91 16.16 -9.91
N VAL A 52 -2.28 15.94 -8.64
CA VAL A 52 -1.52 16.46 -7.49
C VAL A 52 -0.12 15.82 -7.41
N ILE A 53 -0.02 14.51 -7.60
CA ILE A 53 1.28 13.80 -7.61
C ILE A 53 2.12 14.29 -8.80
N THR A 54 1.57 14.32 -10.01
CA THR A 54 2.26 14.78 -11.21
C THR A 54 2.75 16.23 -11.07
N ASP A 55 1.95 17.11 -10.49
CA ASP A 55 2.37 18.50 -10.25
C ASP A 55 3.50 18.57 -9.21
N ALA A 56 3.45 17.74 -8.16
CA ALA A 56 4.52 17.68 -7.17
C ALA A 56 5.83 17.11 -7.75
N GLU A 57 5.75 16.13 -8.64
CA GLU A 57 6.91 15.60 -9.37
C GLU A 57 7.53 16.67 -10.28
N ARG A 58 6.72 17.34 -11.12
CA ARG A 58 7.18 18.38 -12.05
C ARG A 58 7.82 19.55 -11.35
N ASN A 59 7.33 19.89 -10.16
CA ASN A 59 7.84 21.02 -9.36
C ASN A 59 8.94 20.61 -8.36
N GLY A 60 9.30 19.33 -8.29
CA GLY A 60 10.29 18.83 -7.33
C GLY A 60 9.84 18.92 -5.86
N THR A 61 8.54 19.00 -5.60
CA THR A 61 7.95 19.13 -4.26
C THR A 61 7.46 17.80 -3.67
N MET A 62 7.73 16.66 -4.33
CA MET A 62 7.42 15.32 -3.79
C MET A 62 7.92 15.10 -2.36
N PRO A 63 9.16 15.46 -1.96
CA PRO A 63 9.59 15.34 -0.56
C PRO A 63 8.70 16.08 0.44
N ALA A 64 8.14 17.22 0.05
CA ALA A 64 7.25 17.99 0.91
C ALA A 64 5.85 17.36 0.98
N LEU A 65 5.34 16.84 -0.14
CA LEU A 65 4.07 16.11 -0.20
C LEU A 65 4.14 14.81 0.60
N ASP A 66 5.18 14.00 0.39
CA ASP A 66 5.40 12.74 1.13
C ASP A 66 5.51 13.01 2.64
N ALA A 67 6.21 14.06 3.05
CA ALA A 67 6.30 14.44 4.46
C ALA A 67 4.95 14.89 5.05
N LEU A 68 4.11 15.56 4.26
CA LEU A 68 2.75 15.90 4.68
C LEU A 68 1.88 14.65 4.83
N ILE A 69 1.86 13.77 3.83
CA ILE A 69 1.10 12.52 3.86
C ILE A 69 1.55 11.66 5.05
N THR A 70 2.86 11.52 5.26
CA THR A 70 3.42 10.78 6.39
C THR A 70 2.88 11.30 7.72
N ARG A 71 2.87 12.63 7.93
CA ARG A 71 2.33 13.22 9.17
C ARG A 71 0.84 12.92 9.34
N MET A 72 0.05 13.04 8.27
CA MET A 72 -1.39 12.74 8.32
C MET A 72 -1.64 11.27 8.68
N VAL A 73 -0.94 10.36 8.02
CA VAL A 73 -1.08 8.91 8.23
C VAL A 73 -0.58 8.48 9.62
N CYS A 74 0.53 9.04 10.11
CA CYS A 74 1.02 8.76 11.46
C CYS A 74 0.04 9.28 12.54
N GLN A 75 -0.55 10.45 12.32
CA GLN A 75 -1.58 10.98 13.21
C GLN A 75 -2.82 10.08 13.23
N ASP A 76 -3.22 9.54 12.09
CA ASP A 76 -4.34 8.59 11.99
C ASP A 76 -4.05 7.27 12.71
N ALA A 77 -2.88 6.66 12.48
CA ALA A 77 -2.54 5.39 13.15
C ALA A 77 -2.37 5.52 14.67
N SER A 78 -1.93 6.67 15.17
CA SER A 78 -1.87 6.90 16.62
C SER A 78 -3.24 6.78 17.31
N GLN A 79 -4.35 6.88 16.55
CA GLN A 79 -5.72 6.73 17.06
C GLN A 79 -6.19 5.27 17.12
N ILE A 80 -5.49 4.34 16.45
CA ILE A 80 -5.88 2.93 16.35
C ILE A 80 -4.75 2.06 16.90
N ALA A 81 -4.96 1.49 18.09
CA ALA A 81 -3.99 0.61 18.72
C ALA A 81 -3.67 -0.61 17.83
N GLY A 82 -2.38 -0.85 17.56
CA GLY A 82 -1.91 -1.98 16.77
C GLY A 82 -2.09 -1.82 15.26
N MET A 83 -2.34 -0.61 14.77
CA MET A 83 -2.46 -0.34 13.34
C MET A 83 -1.08 -0.39 12.65
N ASN A 84 -0.79 -1.50 11.96
CA ASN A 84 0.35 -1.56 11.06
C ASN A 84 0.01 -0.80 9.76
N LEU A 85 0.87 0.15 9.39
CA LEU A 85 0.68 1.05 8.27
C LEU A 85 1.62 0.73 7.12
N TRP A 86 1.10 0.77 5.91
CA TRP A 86 1.87 0.71 4.68
C TRP A 86 1.79 2.07 3.99
N LEU A 87 2.96 2.67 3.76
CA LEU A 87 3.13 4.04 3.29
C LEU A 87 3.91 4.08 1.98
N ASN A 88 3.28 4.62 0.96
CA ASN A 88 3.92 4.91 -0.31
C ASN A 88 4.85 6.12 -0.19
N LEU A 89 6.12 5.96 -0.59
CA LEU A 89 7.08 7.07 -0.70
C LEU A 89 7.66 7.15 -2.10
N SER A 90 7.77 8.37 -2.62
CA SER A 90 8.33 8.56 -3.96
C SER A 90 9.81 8.22 -4.03
N GLN A 91 10.25 7.78 -5.22
CA GLN A 91 11.66 7.56 -5.48
C GLN A 91 12.50 8.83 -5.30
N VAL A 92 11.93 10.02 -5.57
CA VAL A 92 12.62 11.30 -5.36
C VAL A 92 12.91 11.54 -3.87
N THR A 93 11.93 11.29 -3.00
CA THR A 93 12.10 11.37 -1.55
C THR A 93 13.15 10.38 -1.06
N LEU A 94 13.07 9.13 -1.50
CA LEU A 94 13.97 8.07 -1.05
C LEU A 94 15.38 8.16 -1.63
N SER A 95 15.55 8.72 -2.82
CA SER A 95 16.87 9.03 -3.37
C SER A 95 17.47 10.32 -2.81
N THR A 96 16.76 11.01 -1.90
CA THR A 96 17.24 12.20 -1.19
C THR A 96 17.44 11.87 0.29
N PRO A 97 18.68 11.56 0.75
CA PRO A 97 18.92 11.05 2.11
C PRO A 97 18.37 11.94 3.23
N ARG A 98 18.41 13.28 3.07
CA ARG A 98 17.83 14.21 4.04
C ARG A 98 16.31 14.09 4.14
N ALA A 99 15.63 13.87 3.02
CA ALA A 99 14.17 13.71 3.00
C ALA A 99 13.77 12.38 3.64
N ALA A 100 14.39 11.27 3.25
CA ALA A 100 14.18 9.95 3.88
C ALA A 100 14.40 9.99 5.41
N LYS A 101 15.48 10.68 5.86
CA LYS A 101 15.74 10.92 7.29
C LYS A 101 14.61 11.68 7.98
N SER A 102 14.06 12.69 7.32
CA SER A 102 12.92 13.46 7.85
C SER A 102 11.67 12.61 7.97
N ILE A 103 11.39 11.72 7.02
CA ILE A 103 10.25 10.79 7.09
C ILE A 103 10.42 9.85 8.28
N ALA A 104 11.60 9.24 8.42
CA ALA A 104 11.89 8.35 9.54
C ALA A 104 11.68 9.03 10.89
N LYS A 105 12.12 10.29 11.02
CA LYS A 105 11.93 11.09 12.25
C LYS A 105 10.46 11.31 12.57
N VAL A 106 9.62 11.60 11.57
CA VAL A 106 8.17 11.77 11.79
C VAL A 106 7.55 10.48 12.32
N ILE A 107 7.91 9.33 11.76
CA ILE A 107 7.43 8.01 12.20
C ILE A 107 7.85 7.74 13.66
N GLU A 108 9.11 8.01 13.99
CA GLU A 108 9.66 7.86 15.35
C GLU A 108 8.94 8.78 16.36
N GLU A 109 8.70 10.04 16.00
CA GLU A 109 8.01 11.03 16.85
C GLU A 109 6.58 10.61 17.22
N HIS A 110 5.92 9.82 16.38
CA HIS A 110 4.59 9.26 16.65
C HIS A 110 4.64 7.90 17.37
N GLY A 111 5.83 7.38 17.67
CA GLY A 111 5.99 6.07 18.33
C GLY A 111 5.60 4.88 17.45
N LEU A 112 5.64 5.04 16.12
CA LEU A 112 5.19 4.04 15.15
C LEU A 112 6.35 3.22 14.56
N ALA A 113 7.55 3.31 15.14
CA ALA A 113 8.66 2.42 14.80
C ALA A 113 8.25 0.95 15.02
N GLY A 114 8.53 0.08 14.05
CA GLY A 114 8.06 -1.31 14.05
C GLY A 114 6.63 -1.52 13.53
N GLN A 115 5.86 -0.45 13.31
CA GLN A 115 4.48 -0.53 12.78
C GLN A 115 4.35 0.03 11.36
N VAL A 116 5.40 0.69 10.83
CA VAL A 116 5.39 1.26 9.47
C VAL A 116 6.20 0.40 8.52
N THR A 117 5.58 0.08 7.39
CA THR A 117 6.20 -0.44 6.18
C THR A 117 6.19 0.64 5.11
N VAL A 118 7.34 0.93 4.54
CA VAL A 118 7.51 1.84 3.42
C VAL A 118 7.52 1.04 2.13
N GLU A 119 6.68 1.47 1.19
CA GLU A 119 6.59 0.95 -0.16
C GLU A 119 7.39 1.83 -1.11
N ILE A 120 8.22 1.19 -1.92
CA ILE A 120 9.10 1.87 -2.88
C ILE A 120 8.92 1.21 -4.25
N THR A 121 8.65 2.00 -5.29
CA THR A 121 8.51 1.46 -6.64
C THR A 121 9.86 1.08 -7.24
N GLU A 122 9.87 0.11 -8.15
CA GLU A 122 11.07 -0.27 -8.88
C GLU A 122 11.63 0.91 -9.71
N THR A 123 12.96 1.06 -9.70
CA THR A 123 13.65 2.23 -10.26
C THR A 123 14.00 2.03 -11.74
N ALA A 124 13.47 2.91 -12.61
CA ALA A 124 13.87 3.00 -14.01
C ALA A 124 15.16 3.83 -14.22
N ASP A 125 15.54 4.65 -13.24
CA ASP A 125 16.54 5.73 -13.39
C ASP A 125 17.95 5.41 -12.85
N GLY A 126 18.21 4.16 -12.44
CA GLY A 126 19.55 3.74 -11.98
C GLY A 126 19.99 4.29 -10.61
N LYS A 127 19.06 4.77 -9.79
CA LYS A 127 19.34 5.34 -8.45
C LYS A 127 19.39 4.29 -7.32
N VAL A 128 19.60 3.02 -7.66
CA VAL A 128 19.59 1.90 -6.70
C VAL A 128 20.49 2.14 -5.48
N PRO A 129 21.75 2.62 -5.61
CA PRO A 129 22.61 2.82 -4.43
C PRO A 129 22.05 3.80 -3.40
N LEU A 130 21.40 4.88 -3.86
CA LEU A 130 20.77 5.88 -2.98
C LEU A 130 19.52 5.32 -2.29
N LEU A 131 18.71 4.54 -3.02
CA LEU A 131 17.55 3.87 -2.44
C LEU A 131 17.98 2.85 -1.37
N LEU A 132 19.05 2.09 -1.61
CA LEU A 132 19.59 1.16 -0.62
C LEU A 132 20.21 1.87 0.60
N GLU A 133 20.84 3.04 0.42
CA GLU A 133 21.29 3.87 1.55
C GLU A 133 20.10 4.31 2.42
N SER A 134 19.04 4.80 1.80
CA SER A 134 17.81 5.19 2.50
C SER A 134 17.11 4.00 3.16
N ALA A 135 17.02 2.85 2.47
CA ALA A 135 16.47 1.63 3.04
C ALA A 135 17.28 1.16 4.25
N ARG A 136 18.61 1.25 4.20
CA ARG A 136 19.48 0.95 5.36
C ARG A 136 19.19 1.88 6.53
N TRP A 137 18.96 3.16 6.25
CA TRP A 137 18.61 4.13 7.28
C TRP A 137 17.25 3.84 7.92
N LEU A 138 16.23 3.55 7.11
CA LEU A 138 14.87 3.21 7.56
C LEU A 138 14.86 1.92 8.37
N THR A 139 15.49 0.85 7.87
CA THR A 139 15.57 -0.44 8.55
C THR A 139 16.32 -0.37 9.88
N SER A 140 17.38 0.46 9.99
CA SER A 140 18.07 0.72 11.27
C SER A 140 17.17 1.35 12.35
N ARG A 141 15.97 1.81 11.97
CA ARG A 141 14.95 2.45 12.81
C ARG A 141 13.68 1.63 12.93
N GLN A 142 13.77 0.33 12.63
CA GLN A 142 12.63 -0.59 12.67
C GLN A 142 11.50 -0.22 11.70
N ILE A 143 11.81 0.52 10.63
CA ILE A 143 10.87 0.79 9.54
C ILE A 143 11.13 -0.26 8.47
N THR A 144 10.10 -1.06 8.17
CA THR A 144 10.16 -2.11 7.16
C THR A 144 10.14 -1.50 5.77
N VAL A 145 10.81 -2.11 4.79
CA VAL A 145 10.79 -1.65 3.39
C VAL A 145 10.41 -2.80 2.48
N VAL A 146 9.48 -2.55 1.57
CA VAL A 146 9.02 -3.49 0.54
C VAL A 146 9.05 -2.82 -0.83
N LEU A 147 9.21 -3.63 -1.87
CA LEU A 147 9.07 -3.16 -3.25
C LEU A 147 7.62 -3.18 -3.69
N ASP A 148 7.20 -2.13 -4.37
CA ASP A 148 5.89 -2.00 -4.97
C ASP A 148 5.94 -2.20 -6.49
N ASP A 149 4.79 -2.56 -7.08
CA ASP A 149 4.57 -2.69 -8.52
C ASP A 149 5.52 -3.66 -9.26
N ILE A 150 5.90 -4.79 -8.64
CA ILE A 150 6.78 -5.77 -9.28
C ILE A 150 6.08 -6.57 -10.39
N ASP A 151 6.83 -6.79 -11.47
CA ASP A 151 6.45 -7.60 -12.63
C ASP A 151 7.33 -8.88 -12.78
N ASP A 152 7.27 -9.52 -13.96
CA ASP A 152 8.04 -10.74 -14.27
C ASP A 152 9.55 -10.50 -14.49
N GLY A 153 10.01 -9.25 -14.43
CA GLY A 153 11.41 -8.82 -14.56
C GLY A 153 12.27 -9.00 -13.31
N TYR A 154 11.73 -9.55 -12.22
CA TYR A 154 12.35 -9.63 -10.88
C TYR A 154 13.80 -10.13 -10.85
N ALA A 155 14.21 -11.00 -11.78
CA ALA A 155 15.56 -11.53 -11.82
C ALA A 155 16.62 -10.42 -11.98
N LYS A 156 16.23 -9.23 -12.45
CA LYS A 156 17.12 -8.08 -12.62
C LYS A 156 17.03 -7.06 -11.47
N SER A 157 16.09 -7.24 -10.54
CA SER A 157 15.86 -6.26 -9.48
C SER A 157 16.93 -6.37 -8.39
N GLU A 158 17.92 -5.48 -8.44
CA GLU A 158 18.96 -5.38 -7.42
C GLU A 158 18.39 -5.02 -6.05
N LEU A 159 17.32 -4.20 -6.02
CA LEU A 159 16.61 -3.87 -4.80
C LEU A 159 16.02 -5.14 -4.16
N LEU A 160 15.31 -5.97 -4.93
CA LEU A 160 14.63 -7.15 -4.38
C LEU A 160 15.64 -8.16 -3.81
N ARG A 161 16.84 -8.23 -4.40
CA ARG A 161 17.93 -9.09 -3.93
C ARG A 161 18.62 -8.58 -2.65
N SER A 162 18.42 -7.32 -2.27
CA SER A 162 18.99 -6.78 -1.04
C SER A 162 18.30 -7.33 0.21
N ASP A 163 19.05 -7.62 1.26
CA ASP A 163 18.51 -8.01 2.57
C ASP A 163 17.78 -6.86 3.28
N LEU A 164 17.91 -5.62 2.78
CA LEU A 164 17.20 -4.46 3.30
C LEU A 164 15.73 -4.41 2.85
N ILE A 165 15.39 -5.18 1.80
CA ILE A 165 14.04 -5.27 1.25
C ILE A 165 13.41 -6.58 1.75
N THR A 166 12.31 -6.45 2.48
CA THR A 166 11.66 -7.56 3.19
C THR A 166 10.60 -8.28 2.38
N GLY A 167 10.21 -7.73 1.24
CA GLY A 167 9.16 -8.30 0.40
C GLY A 167 8.85 -7.47 -0.82
N CYS A 168 7.86 -7.92 -1.58
CA CYS A 168 7.32 -7.19 -2.72
C CYS A 168 5.80 -7.30 -2.83
N LYS A 169 5.21 -6.34 -3.54
CA LYS A 169 3.82 -6.33 -3.97
C LYS A 169 3.74 -6.57 -5.47
N LEU A 170 2.79 -7.42 -5.86
CA LEU A 170 2.44 -7.70 -7.25
C LEU A 170 1.21 -6.85 -7.59
N SER A 171 1.40 -5.92 -8.53
CA SER A 171 0.37 -4.95 -8.93
C SER A 171 -0.93 -5.62 -9.38
N HIS A 172 -2.02 -4.84 -9.40
CA HIS A 172 -3.28 -5.27 -10.05
C HIS A 172 -3.06 -5.73 -11.51
N ARG A 173 -2.16 -5.08 -12.26
CA ARG A 173 -1.82 -5.52 -13.63
C ARG A 173 -1.23 -6.93 -13.63
N SER A 174 -0.32 -7.23 -12.71
CA SER A 174 0.28 -8.56 -12.54
C SER A 174 -0.81 -9.60 -12.22
N THR A 175 -1.77 -9.27 -11.35
CA THR A 175 -2.92 -10.12 -11.02
C THR A 175 -3.80 -10.42 -12.24
N MET A 176 -4.09 -9.41 -13.06
CA MET A 176 -4.88 -9.58 -14.28
C MET A 176 -4.14 -10.47 -15.30
N ARG A 177 -2.84 -10.25 -15.50
CA ARG A 177 -2.03 -11.06 -16.41
C ARG A 177 -1.90 -12.51 -15.94
N MET A 178 -1.67 -12.74 -14.65
CA MET A 178 -1.63 -14.11 -14.08
C MET A 178 -2.94 -14.88 -14.32
N SER A 179 -4.08 -14.16 -14.35
CA SER A 179 -5.40 -14.77 -14.60
C SER A 179 -5.62 -15.14 -16.07
N ALA A 180 -4.96 -14.45 -17.00
CA ALA A 180 -5.17 -14.59 -18.45
C ALA A 180 -4.05 -15.33 -19.18
N GLU A 181 -2.82 -15.28 -18.68
CA GLU A 181 -1.61 -15.72 -19.37
C GLU A 181 -0.90 -16.83 -18.58
N PRO A 182 -1.02 -18.11 -18.97
CA PRO A 182 -0.38 -19.23 -18.26
C PRO A 182 1.15 -19.11 -18.14
N ALA A 183 1.81 -18.58 -19.17
CA ALA A 183 3.26 -18.37 -19.16
C ALA A 183 3.68 -17.31 -18.13
N TYR A 184 2.89 -16.24 -17.98
CA TYR A 184 3.15 -15.20 -16.99
C TYR A 184 2.91 -15.73 -15.57
N LEU A 185 1.84 -16.50 -15.36
CA LEU A 185 1.59 -17.18 -14.10
C LEU A 185 2.76 -18.08 -13.68
N GLU A 186 3.36 -18.85 -14.59
CA GLU A 186 4.53 -19.67 -14.29
C GLU A 186 5.78 -18.83 -13.98
N ALA A 187 5.96 -17.68 -14.64
CA ALA A 187 7.03 -16.74 -14.32
C ALA A 187 6.88 -16.18 -12.89
N ILE A 188 5.69 -15.70 -12.53
CA ILE A 188 5.41 -15.17 -11.18
C ILE A 188 5.43 -16.27 -10.12
N SER A 189 5.00 -17.49 -10.43
CA SER A 189 5.12 -18.63 -9.50
C SER A 189 6.58 -18.93 -9.14
N ARG A 190 7.52 -18.74 -10.08
CA ARG A 190 8.96 -18.84 -9.81
C ARG A 190 9.46 -17.70 -8.92
N LEU A 191 9.01 -16.46 -9.16
CA LEU A 191 9.29 -15.32 -8.28
C LEU A 191 8.83 -15.59 -6.85
N ILE A 192 7.58 -16.02 -6.66
CA ILE A 192 7.02 -16.28 -5.33
C ILE A 192 7.82 -17.36 -4.58
N ARG A 193 8.18 -18.45 -5.26
CA ARG A 193 9.05 -19.49 -4.69
C ARG A 193 10.42 -18.94 -4.30
N TRP A 194 11.01 -18.10 -5.13
CA TRP A 194 12.28 -17.46 -4.84
C TRP A 194 12.18 -16.50 -3.64
N CYS A 195 11.16 -15.65 -3.57
CA CYS A 195 10.93 -14.76 -2.43
C CYS A 195 10.84 -15.54 -1.12
N ARG A 196 10.00 -16.59 -1.09
CA ARG A 196 9.85 -17.47 0.08
C ARG A 196 11.17 -18.10 0.50
N ALA A 197 11.94 -18.62 -0.45
CA ALA A 197 13.24 -19.24 -0.18
C ALA A 197 14.28 -18.25 0.39
N ASN A 198 14.10 -16.95 0.15
CA ASN A 198 14.97 -15.87 0.64
C ASN A 198 14.34 -15.07 1.79
N GLY A 199 13.28 -15.60 2.44
CA GLY A 199 12.63 -14.96 3.58
C GLY A 199 11.91 -13.65 3.25
N LYS A 200 11.52 -13.46 1.98
CA LYS A 200 10.82 -12.27 1.49
C LYS A 200 9.34 -12.55 1.35
N THR A 201 8.50 -11.63 1.86
CA THR A 201 7.04 -11.76 1.76
C THR A 201 6.52 -11.29 0.41
N VAL A 202 5.43 -11.87 -0.07
CA VAL A 202 4.73 -11.43 -1.29
C VAL A 202 3.31 -11.01 -1.00
N VAL A 203 2.91 -9.87 -1.56
CA VAL A 203 1.52 -9.40 -1.59
C VAL A 203 0.99 -9.51 -3.02
N ILE A 204 -0.21 -10.04 -3.17
CA ILE A 204 -0.97 -9.90 -4.43
C ILE A 204 -2.02 -8.82 -4.23
N GLU A 205 -1.94 -7.78 -5.06
CA GLU A 205 -2.89 -6.67 -5.07
C GLU A 205 -3.97 -6.82 -6.14
N GLY A 206 -5.01 -6.00 -6.03
CA GLY A 206 -6.05 -5.91 -7.03
C GLY A 206 -6.83 -7.20 -7.20
N ILE A 207 -7.01 -7.97 -6.12
CA ILE A 207 -7.92 -9.12 -6.09
C ILE A 207 -9.37 -8.61 -6.15
N GLU A 208 -10.04 -8.88 -7.27
CA GLU A 208 -11.41 -8.44 -7.56
C GLU A 208 -12.39 -9.61 -7.67
N THR A 209 -11.89 -10.85 -7.67
CA THR A 209 -12.70 -12.06 -7.84
C THR A 209 -12.27 -13.20 -6.92
N GLU A 210 -13.21 -14.12 -6.65
CA GLU A 210 -12.93 -15.34 -5.88
C GLU A 210 -11.90 -16.23 -6.57
N SER A 211 -11.87 -16.27 -7.90
CA SER A 211 -10.89 -17.07 -8.66
C SER A 211 -9.47 -16.53 -8.50
N GLN A 212 -9.29 -15.20 -8.47
CA GLN A 212 -8.00 -14.56 -8.17
C GLN A 212 -7.56 -14.82 -6.72
N LEU A 213 -8.49 -14.76 -5.75
CA LEU A 213 -8.19 -15.12 -4.37
C LEU A 213 -7.78 -16.59 -4.25
N ALA A 214 -8.49 -17.50 -4.91
CA ALA A 214 -8.14 -18.92 -4.93
C ALA A 214 -6.77 -19.15 -5.59
N MET A 215 -6.43 -18.40 -6.63
CA MET A 215 -5.08 -18.40 -7.23
C MET A 215 -4.03 -17.95 -6.22
N ALA A 216 -4.23 -16.83 -5.52
CA ALA A 216 -3.31 -16.34 -4.50
C ALA A 216 -3.08 -17.38 -3.39
N LYS A 217 -4.14 -18.05 -2.92
CA LYS A 217 -4.05 -19.17 -1.95
C LYS A 217 -3.23 -20.34 -2.49
N ARG A 218 -3.42 -20.75 -3.75
CA ARG A 218 -2.65 -21.84 -4.39
C ARG A 218 -1.17 -21.49 -4.57
N LEU A 219 -0.87 -20.22 -4.80
CA LEU A 219 0.50 -19.71 -4.88
C LEU A 219 1.16 -19.56 -3.50
N GLU A 220 0.38 -19.71 -2.42
CA GLU A 220 0.82 -19.59 -1.03
C GLU A 220 1.54 -18.24 -0.79
N VAL A 221 0.95 -17.14 -1.29
CA VAL A 221 1.44 -15.80 -0.98
C VAL A 221 1.11 -15.41 0.46
N ASP A 222 1.93 -14.54 1.05
CA ASP A 222 1.80 -14.13 2.44
C ASP A 222 0.57 -13.24 2.65
N TYR A 223 0.36 -12.28 1.74
CA TYR A 223 -0.64 -11.25 1.88
C TYR A 223 -1.47 -11.05 0.61
N CYS A 224 -2.68 -10.52 0.78
CA CYS A 224 -3.65 -10.25 -0.25
C CYS A 224 -4.36 -8.93 0.00
N GLN A 225 -4.64 -8.21 -1.09
CA GLN A 225 -5.34 -6.94 -1.08
C GLN A 225 -6.16 -6.78 -2.36
N GLY A 226 -7.33 -6.13 -2.26
CA GLY A 226 -8.19 -5.86 -3.41
C GLY A 226 -9.65 -5.75 -3.05
N PHE A 227 -10.46 -5.28 -4.01
CA PHE A 227 -11.87 -4.91 -3.79
C PHE A 227 -12.78 -6.10 -3.49
N HIS A 228 -12.40 -7.32 -3.86
CA HIS A 228 -13.12 -8.53 -3.42
C HIS A 228 -13.03 -8.74 -1.90
N LEU A 229 -11.99 -8.19 -1.27
CA LEU A 229 -11.77 -8.26 0.16
C LEU A 229 -12.28 -6.99 0.84
N TRP A 230 -11.66 -5.85 0.51
CA TRP A 230 -12.02 -4.52 0.99
C TRP A 230 -11.68 -3.46 -0.05
N GLU A 231 -12.59 -2.51 -0.23
CA GLU A 231 -12.28 -1.25 -0.91
C GLU A 231 -11.43 -0.35 0.01
N PRO A 232 -10.74 0.67 -0.53
CA PRO A 232 -10.16 1.75 0.27
C PRO A 232 -11.27 2.51 1.02
N ILE A 233 -11.17 2.58 2.35
CA ILE A 233 -12.21 3.14 3.22
C ILE A 233 -11.63 4.18 4.18
N PRO A 234 -12.43 5.15 4.67
CA PRO A 234 -11.99 6.13 5.66
C PRO A 234 -11.60 5.48 7.00
N LEU A 235 -10.73 6.14 7.76
CA LEU A 235 -10.25 5.69 9.09
C LEU A 235 -11.38 5.22 10.01
N ALA A 236 -12.49 5.97 10.07
CA ALA A 236 -13.63 5.68 10.94
C ALA A 236 -14.36 4.36 10.62
N SER A 237 -14.18 3.82 9.42
CA SER A 237 -14.84 2.59 8.96
C SER A 237 -13.88 1.41 8.90
N LEU A 238 -12.62 1.56 9.31
CA LEU A 238 -11.65 0.49 9.19
C LEU A 238 -12.01 -0.71 10.08
N PRO A 239 -11.91 -1.94 9.57
CA PRO A 239 -11.93 -3.12 10.43
C PRO A 239 -10.73 -3.03 11.38
N ALA A 240 -10.89 -3.44 12.64
CA ALA A 240 -9.79 -3.43 13.60
C ALA A 240 -8.68 -4.44 13.21
N PRO A 241 -7.42 -4.24 13.62
CA PRO A 241 -6.36 -5.23 13.42
C PRO A 241 -6.79 -6.61 13.94
N GLY A 242 -6.50 -7.66 13.18
CA GLY A 242 -6.93 -9.04 13.51
C GLY A 242 -8.36 -9.39 13.09
N THR A 243 -9.10 -8.46 12.47
CA THR A 243 -10.43 -8.78 11.90
C THR A 243 -10.29 -9.89 10.86
N ARG A 244 -11.09 -10.95 11.00
CA ARG A 244 -11.08 -12.09 10.08
C ARG A 244 -12.22 -12.03 9.09
N LEU A 245 -11.90 -12.21 7.81
CA LEU A 245 -12.87 -12.57 6.79
C LEU A 245 -12.93 -14.10 6.78
N ARG A 246 -14.01 -14.66 7.34
CA ARG A 246 -14.30 -16.08 7.10
C ARG A 246 -14.48 -16.26 5.60
N ALA A 247 -13.85 -17.29 5.04
CA ALA A 247 -14.04 -17.65 3.64
C ALA A 247 -15.54 -17.61 3.32
N LEU A 248 -15.89 -17.06 2.16
CA LEU A 248 -17.23 -16.96 1.60
C LEU A 248 -17.84 -18.36 1.35
N ALA A 249 -17.92 -19.21 2.37
CA ALA A 249 -18.81 -20.34 2.36
C ALA A 249 -20.22 -19.74 2.42
N GLU A 250 -20.93 -19.83 1.30
CA GLU A 250 -22.32 -19.39 1.07
C GLU A 250 -22.49 -17.94 0.55
N ARG A 251 -22.05 -17.70 -0.70
CA ARG A 251 -22.73 -16.70 -1.56
C ARG A 251 -23.93 -17.36 -2.27
N PRO A 252 -25.14 -16.81 -2.19
CA PRO A 252 -26.18 -17.07 -3.19
C PRO A 252 -25.75 -16.50 -4.55
N ALA A 253 -26.08 -17.17 -5.65
CA ALA A 253 -25.62 -16.90 -7.01
C ALA A 253 -26.03 -15.54 -7.63
N ASN A 254 -26.63 -14.63 -6.86
CA ASN A 254 -27.07 -13.32 -7.36
C ASN A 254 -26.15 -12.23 -6.82
N GLY A 255 -25.31 -11.67 -7.69
CA GLY A 255 -24.21 -10.73 -7.38
C GLY A 255 -24.60 -9.40 -6.73
N ALA A 256 -25.18 -9.42 -5.54
CA ALA A 256 -25.34 -8.26 -4.69
C ALA A 256 -23.99 -7.87 -4.05
N LYS A 257 -23.67 -6.57 -4.09
CA LYS A 257 -22.54 -5.99 -3.35
C LYS A 257 -22.76 -6.17 -1.84
N ILE A 258 -21.66 -6.39 -1.12
CA ILE A 258 -21.64 -6.62 0.33
C ILE A 258 -22.23 -5.40 1.04
N SER A 259 -23.36 -5.57 1.72
CA SER A 259 -23.77 -4.70 2.82
C SER A 259 -23.17 -5.25 4.11
N HIS A 260 -22.43 -4.40 4.81
CA HIS A 260 -21.81 -4.67 6.09
C HIS A 260 -22.83 -5.06 7.17
N LEU A 261 -22.39 -5.88 8.14
CA LEU A 261 -22.66 -5.86 9.60
C LEU A 261 -22.09 -7.17 10.18
N GLN A 262 -21.39 -7.21 11.31
CA GLN A 262 -21.72 -6.59 12.59
C GLN A 262 -20.50 -5.92 13.28
N SER A 263 -20.56 -4.60 13.44
CA SER A 263 -20.24 -3.98 14.72
C SER A 263 -21.40 -3.03 15.05
N SER A 264 -21.79 -3.02 16.32
CA SER A 264 -22.96 -2.33 16.84
C SER A 264 -22.90 -0.82 16.60
N ALA A 265 -23.96 -0.31 15.93
CA ALA A 265 -24.49 1.04 15.95
C ALA A 265 -23.51 2.22 15.80
N VAL A 266 -23.58 2.91 14.65
CA VAL A 266 -23.91 4.33 14.47
C VAL A 266 -23.92 4.61 12.96
N GLY A 267 -24.97 5.27 12.46
CA GLY A 267 -25.24 5.47 11.03
C GLY A 267 -24.16 6.28 10.29
N ILE A 268 -23.88 5.87 9.06
CA ILE A 268 -22.93 6.49 8.13
C ILE A 268 -23.72 7.30 7.07
N PRO A 269 -23.35 8.56 6.73
CA PRO A 269 -23.93 9.29 5.62
C PRO A 269 -23.40 8.80 4.26
N GLU A 270 -24.31 8.77 3.28
CA GLU A 270 -24.14 8.24 1.93
C GLU A 270 -23.29 9.16 1.03
N PHE A 271 -21.97 9.02 1.04
CA PHE A 271 -21.10 9.52 -0.04
C PHE A 271 -19.86 8.62 -0.19
N ALA A 272 -20.03 7.45 -0.80
CA ALA A 272 -18.94 6.54 -1.17
C ALA A 272 -19.28 5.75 -2.45
N GLN A 273 -19.65 6.46 -3.52
CA GLN A 273 -19.68 5.91 -4.87
C GLN A 273 -19.09 6.94 -5.83
N ARG A 274 -17.79 6.81 -6.13
CA ARG A 274 -17.09 7.08 -7.41
C ARG A 274 -15.59 7.25 -7.18
#